data_AF-A0AAW0JPU5-F1
#
_entry.id   AF-A0AAW0JPU5-F1
#
_cell.length_a   1.000
_cell.length_b   1.000
_cell.length_c   1.000
_cell.angle_alpha   90.00
_cell.angle_beta   90.00
_cell.angle_gamma   90.00
#
_symmetry.space_group_name_H-M   'P 1'
#
loop_
_entity.id
_entity.type
_entity.pdbx_description
1 polymer ?
#
loop_
_entity_poly.entity_id
_entity_poly.type
_entity_poly.pdbx_seq_one_letter_code
_entity_poly.pdbx_strand_id
1 'polypeptide(L)'
;MAARVNGFACLDPKLAQAGHFFLSGLNKAGNTSNPLGSSVTPVTLAQIPGLTTLGIALARLDYAPLGLIPLHFHPRATEVDKSVIDYLQAKF
;
A
#
# COMPACT_ATOMS: atom_id res chain seq x y z
N MET A 1 4.78 27.17 6.29
CA MET A 1 3.76 26.67 5.35
C MET A 1 4.47 25.88 4.27
N ALA A 2 4.05 24.64 3.98
CA ALA A 2 4.61 23.88 2.86
C ALA A 2 4.03 24.42 1.54
N ALA A 3 4.85 24.55 0.50
CA ALA A 3 4.39 24.98 -0.83
C ALA A 3 3.38 23.96 -1.40
N ARG A 4 2.31 24.44 -2.04
CA ARG A 4 1.35 23.57 -2.73
C ARG A 4 1.93 23.15 -4.07
N VAL A 5 2.19 21.86 -4.24
CA VAL A 5 2.74 21.25 -5.46
C VAL A 5 1.90 20.05 -5.88
N ASN A 6 2.12 19.53 -7.09
CA ASN A 6 1.58 18.23 -7.48
C ASN A 6 2.37 17.13 -6.74
N GLY A 7 1.70 16.38 -5.87
CA GLY A 7 2.35 15.46 -4.93
C GLY A 7 2.69 16.15 -3.60
N PHE A 8 3.90 15.90 -3.09
CA PHE A 8 4.38 16.44 -1.81
C PHE A 8 5.76 17.07 -1.98
N ALA A 9 6.02 18.14 -1.23
CA ALA A 9 7.35 18.74 -1.18
C ALA A 9 8.34 17.74 -0.56
N CYS A 10 9.49 17.57 -1.20
CA CYS A 10 10.54 16.67 -0.71
C CYS A 10 11.25 17.27 0.52
N LEU A 11 11.69 16.38 1.41
CA LEU A 11 12.66 16.71 2.44
C LEU A 11 14.00 17.07 1.79
N ASP A 12 14.83 17.88 2.46
CA ASP A 12 16.24 18.03 2.08
C ASP A 12 16.90 16.64 2.05
N PRO A 13 17.50 16.20 0.92
CA PRO A 13 18.11 14.89 0.82
C PRO A 13 19.20 14.64 1.87
N LYS A 14 19.86 15.68 2.39
CA LYS A 14 20.84 15.57 3.48
C LYS A 14 20.23 15.17 4.82
N LEU A 15 18.93 15.39 4.99
CA LEU A 15 18.17 15.00 6.19
C LEU A 15 17.49 13.64 6.02
N ALA A 16 17.66 12.97 4.88
CA ALA A 16 17.10 11.65 4.64
C ALA A 16 17.74 10.60 5.57
N GLN A 17 16.92 9.74 6.15
CA GLN A 17 17.33 8.66 7.04
C GLN A 17 16.70 7.35 6.57
N ALA A 18 17.28 6.22 6.96
CA ALA A 18 16.77 4.89 6.61
C ALA A 18 15.28 4.70 6.98
N GLY A 19 14.85 5.27 8.11
CA GLY A 19 13.46 5.22 8.55
C GLY A 19 12.45 5.87 7.59
N HIS A 20 12.88 6.80 6.73
CA HIS A 20 11.98 7.39 5.71
C HIS A 20 11.66 6.41 4.57
N PHE A 21 12.42 5.31 4.44
CA PHE A 21 12.27 4.31 3.38
C PHE A 21 11.77 2.96 3.91
N PHE A 22 11.44 2.87 5.19
CA PHE A 22 11.13 1.60 5.84
C PHE A 22 9.79 1.63 6.56
N LEU A 23 9.02 0.56 6.42
CA LEU A 23 7.80 0.30 7.18
C LEU A 23 7.81 -1.13 7.70
N SER A 24 7.67 -1.27 9.02
CA SER A 24 7.44 -2.57 9.68
C SER A 24 5.96 -2.84 9.89
N GLY A 25 5.61 -4.10 10.19
CA GLY A 25 4.26 -4.47 10.62
C GLY A 25 3.41 -5.12 9.52
N LEU A 26 3.84 -5.09 8.26
CA LEU A 26 3.19 -5.83 7.16
C LEU A 26 3.27 -7.35 7.33
N ASN A 27 4.08 -7.83 8.27
CA ASN A 27 4.12 -9.23 8.69
C ASN A 27 2.97 -9.62 9.65
N LYS A 28 2.20 -8.65 10.14
CA LYS A 28 1.03 -8.87 11.00
C LYS A 28 -0.23 -8.71 10.16
N ALA A 29 -1.14 -9.67 10.28
CA ALA A 29 -2.44 -9.58 9.61
C ALA A 29 -3.28 -8.44 10.18
N GLY A 30 -4.01 -7.74 9.31
CA GLY A 30 -5.00 -6.75 9.70
C GLY A 30 -6.22 -7.37 10.41
N ASN A 31 -6.97 -6.55 11.13
CA ASN A 31 -8.18 -7.00 11.83
C ASN A 31 -9.35 -7.20 10.86
N THR A 32 -9.72 -8.45 10.61
CA THR A 32 -10.84 -8.85 9.75
C THR A 32 -12.15 -9.07 10.52
N SER A 33 -12.18 -8.88 11.84
CA SER A 33 -13.40 -8.92 12.66
C SER A 33 -14.22 -7.64 12.48
N ASN A 34 -14.66 -7.39 11.25
CA ASN A 34 -15.48 -6.27 10.84
C ASN A 34 -16.52 -6.73 9.80
N PRO A 35 -17.56 -5.93 9.49
CA PRO A 35 -18.65 -6.36 8.62
C PRO A 35 -18.25 -6.80 7.20
N LEU A 36 -17.10 -6.35 6.70
CA LEU A 36 -16.60 -6.73 5.37
C LEU A 36 -15.78 -8.01 5.41
N GLY A 37 -15.35 -8.47 6.59
CA GLY A 37 -14.46 -9.61 6.73
C GLY A 37 -13.08 -9.39 6.10
N SER A 38 -12.67 -8.15 5.85
CA SER A 38 -11.42 -7.83 5.16
C SER A 38 -10.71 -6.65 5.81
N SER A 39 -9.41 -6.53 5.60
CA SER A 39 -8.60 -5.42 6.10
C SER A 39 -7.60 -4.99 5.02
N VAL A 40 -7.48 -3.67 4.83
CA VAL A 40 -6.53 -3.06 3.91
C VAL A 40 -5.49 -2.30 4.72
N THR A 41 -4.23 -2.69 4.60
CA THR A 41 -3.10 -1.96 5.19
C THR A 41 -2.35 -1.23 4.07
N PRO A 42 -2.56 0.08 3.88
CA PRO A 42 -1.94 0.84 2.80
C PRO A 42 -0.48 1.14 3.09
N VAL A 43 0.33 1.16 2.03
CA VAL A 43 1.75 1.53 2.03
C VAL A 43 1.96 2.54 0.91
N THR A 44 1.67 3.79 1.25
CA THR A 44 1.82 4.94 0.34
C THR A 44 2.90 5.86 0.87
N LEU A 45 3.12 6.99 0.18
CA LEU A 45 3.98 8.07 0.70
C LEU A 45 3.59 8.54 2.12
N ALA A 46 2.34 8.35 2.54
CA ALA A 46 1.89 8.73 3.87
C ALA A 46 2.49 7.84 4.97
N GLN A 47 2.81 6.59 4.65
CA GLN A 47 3.46 5.64 5.55
C GLN A 47 4.98 5.57 5.32
N ILE A 48 5.42 5.71 4.07
CA ILE A 48 6.83 5.70 3.67
C ILE A 48 7.13 6.97 2.86
N PRO A 49 7.53 8.08 3.50
CA PRO A 49 7.79 9.35 2.81
C PRO A 49 8.81 9.24 1.67
N GLY A 50 9.75 8.30 1.77
CA GLY A 50 10.75 7.99 0.74
C GLY A 50 10.18 7.45 -0.57
N LEU A 51 8.89 7.11 -0.65
CA LEU A 51 8.22 6.75 -1.91
C LEU A 51 7.88 7.97 -2.78
N THR A 52 8.04 9.19 -2.26
CA THR A 52 7.79 10.42 -3.02
C THR A 52 8.60 10.40 -4.33
N THR A 53 7.93 10.67 -5.46
CA THR A 53 8.45 10.61 -6.84
C THR A 53 8.78 9.22 -7.42
N LEU A 54 8.72 8.13 -6.66
CA LEU A 54 9.09 6.79 -7.16
C LEU A 54 8.00 6.10 -8.00
N GLY A 55 6.77 6.63 -8.00
CA GLY A 55 5.68 6.10 -8.82
C GLY A 55 5.14 4.74 -8.38
N ILE A 56 5.46 4.29 -7.17
CA ILE A 56 5.00 3.02 -6.60
C ILE A 56 4.23 3.21 -5.30
N ALA A 57 3.29 2.30 -5.05
CA ALA A 57 2.60 2.13 -3.79
C ALA A 57 2.31 0.64 -3.61
N LEU A 58 2.02 0.22 -2.38
CA LEU A 58 1.66 -1.15 -2.05
C LEU A 58 0.45 -1.13 -1.09
N ALA A 59 -0.31 -2.20 -1.05
CA ALA A 59 -1.23 -2.49 0.03
C ALA A 59 -1.13 -3.97 0.41
N ARG A 60 -1.25 -4.28 1.70
CA ARG A 60 -1.53 -5.64 2.15
C ARG A 60 -3.02 -5.79 2.33
N LEU A 61 -3.57 -6.86 1.74
CA LEU A 61 -4.97 -7.24 1.88
C LEU A 61 -5.04 -8.51 2.73
N ASP A 62 -5.84 -8.47 3.79
CA ASP A 62 -6.15 -9.64 4.63
C ASP A 62 -7.66 -9.92 4.53
N TYR A 63 -8.02 -11.20 4.36
CA TYR A 63 -9.41 -11.65 4.22
C TYR A 63 -9.71 -12.75 5.24
N ALA A 64 -10.84 -12.65 5.93
CA ALA A 64 -11.49 -13.79 6.58
C ALA A 64 -12.20 -14.65 5.51
N PRO A 65 -12.64 -15.88 5.84
CA PRO A 65 -13.50 -16.65 4.96
C PRO A 65 -14.73 -15.83 4.53
N LEU A 66 -14.99 -15.79 3.21
CA LEU A 66 -16.06 -14.99 2.59
C LEU A 66 -15.91 -13.47 2.76
N GLY A 67 -14.77 -12.99 3.26
CA GLY A 67 -14.45 -11.57 3.31
C GLY A 67 -14.36 -10.97 1.91
N LEU A 68 -14.69 -9.69 1.79
CA LEU A 68 -14.72 -8.99 0.51
C LEU A 68 -14.13 -7.59 0.62
N ILE A 69 -13.53 -7.14 -0.48
CA ILE A 69 -13.30 -5.72 -0.70
C ILE A 69 -14.42 -5.22 -1.61
N PRO A 70 -15.19 -4.18 -1.22
CA PRO A 70 -16.25 -3.65 -2.06
C PRO A 70 -15.76 -3.27 -3.45
N LEU A 71 -16.66 -3.31 -4.44
CA LEU A 71 -16.34 -2.91 -5.79
C LEU A 71 -15.82 -1.45 -5.80
N HIS A 72 -14.60 -1.27 -6.28
CA HIS A 72 -13.93 0.02 -6.35
C HIS A 72 -12.97 0.06 -7.54
N PHE A 73 -12.31 1.20 -7.74
CA PHE A 73 -11.29 1.37 -8.78
C PHE A 73 -10.22 2.35 -8.31
N HIS A 74 -9.03 2.26 -8.92
CA HIS A 74 -7.93 3.19 -8.71
C HIS A 74 -7.89 4.20 -9.87
N PRO A 75 -8.28 5.47 -9.67
CA PRO A 75 -8.39 6.44 -10.77
C PRO A 75 -7.05 6.86 -11.39
N ARG A 76 -5.91 6.50 -10.77
CA ARG A 76 -4.58 6.99 -11.15
C ARG A 76 -3.49 5.92 -11.12
N ALA A 77 -3.86 4.64 -10.98
CA ALA A 77 -2.89 3.56 -10.88
C ALA A 77 -3.51 2.25 -11.40
N THR A 78 -2.67 1.40 -11.97
CA THR A 78 -2.97 -0.01 -12.20
C THR A 78 -2.51 -0.81 -10.99
N GLU A 79 -3.27 -1.84 -10.61
CA GLU A 79 -2.91 -2.76 -9.53
C GLU A 79 -2.44 -4.10 -10.11
N VAL A 80 -1.44 -4.69 -9.46
CA VAL A 80 -0.99 -6.07 -9.70
C VAL A 80 -1.08 -6.82 -8.38
N ASP A 81 -2.00 -7.79 -8.30
CA ASP A 81 -2.20 -8.61 -7.11
C ASP A 81 -1.37 -9.91 -7.17
N LYS A 82 -0.55 -10.13 -6.14
CA LYS A 82 0.26 -11.32 -5.94
C LYS A 82 -0.59 -12.60 -5.91
N SER A 83 -1.80 -12.55 -5.34
CA SER A 83 -2.67 -13.73 -5.22
C SER A 83 -3.10 -14.27 -6.59
N VAL A 84 -3.38 -13.35 -7.52
CA VAL A 84 -3.73 -13.68 -8.91
C VAL A 84 -2.53 -14.26 -9.64
N ILE A 85 -1.34 -13.69 -9.45
CA ILE A 85 -0.10 -14.22 -10.04
C ILE A 85 0.15 -15.64 -9.54
N ASP A 86 0.05 -15.88 -8.24
CA ASP A 86 0.31 -17.19 -7.64
C ASP A 86 -0.69 -18.24 -8.13
N TYR A 87 -1.96 -17.88 -8.26
CA TYR A 87 -2.97 -18.75 -8.85
C TYR A 87 -2.66 -19.10 -10.32
N LEU A 88 -2.20 -18.13 -11.11
CA LEU A 88 -1.82 -18.38 -12.50
C LEU A 88 -0.57 -19.26 -12.57
N GLN A 89 0.44 -19.01 -11.74
CA GLN A 89 1.66 -19.83 -11.68
C GLN A 89 1.40 -21.25 -11.20
N ALA A 90 0.46 -21.46 -10.27
CA ALA A 90 0.09 -22.81 -9.82
C ALA A 90 -0.67 -23.65 -10.87
N LYS A 91 -1.09 -23.03 -11.98
CA LYS A 91 -1.83 -23.70 -13.06
C LYS A 91 -0.96 -24.07 -14.27
N PHE A 92 0.27 -23.61 -14.34
CA PHE A 92 1.21 -23.86 -15.45
C PHE A 92 2.50 -24.49 -14.91
#